data_AF-A0A7W8DKG1-F1
#
_entry.id   AF-A0A7W8DKG1-F1
#
_cell.length_a   1.000
_cell.length_b   1.000
_cell.length_c   1.000
_cell.angle_alpha   90.00
_cell.angle_beta   90.00
_cell.angle_gamma   90.00
#
_symmetry.space_group_name_H-M   'P 1'
#
loop_
_entity.id
_entity.type
_entity.pdbx_description
1 polymer ?
#
loop_
_entity_poly.entity_id
_entity_poly.type
_entity_poly.pdbx_seq_one_letter_code
_entity_poly.pdbx_strand_id
1 'polypeptide(L)'
;MALLIPNPYDSTFSAAFALAKKRGLFPTWMGTAEIRDLEKGIRERAVFSARTTNAVYLDALKQRIERFIANGYDGDMGKLRLELKDILTRLQYDPVKGFPGDESLGIPPARAGSLQDLSSDKRINLILNTQVQLMAGKGQEQQGLSEAALDLFPAYELVRLESRRVPREWLKDWKEAAENIEWEGVSKSAFAEGRMIALKNSPIWAAIGSSALFNDALDVSHPPFRFNSGMGWQVRDREAALKWGLKVDGKPVKVPAEVKSLPPETVSTHGLSAATLERLKKVLANAEAKDGKLTLDSAFGNAPPPPRKVKQPDSPAADPLAWLGKYAHGVRKNTDSLCDALDSLSMLLEDPRLNAEHVPKRMHQDHKGKRCGRGYIAHDKVCRKAVDVLSGAEMLTSQEAADALDQAPHHHMSKVLRHWFDGSYKRLNKEISSKETQQLVKFLQRVQPTPVAGPLWRGLGFATLDELTSFASIIKSGKWPDKPLNAFSHKKSVAVKFASSQPFQAVLQISGSKSGRDMRPLADEAAPRFSHQEEVMFLASPKLKVKNSGMIRTSSGYTFAAILEEA
;
A
#
# COMPACT_ATOMS: atom_id res chain seq x y z
N MET A 1 -25.55 17.49 27.81
CA MET A 1 -24.09 17.65 28.04
C MET A 1 -23.45 16.30 27.73
N ALA A 2 -23.02 16.10 26.47
CA ALA A 2 -22.54 14.81 25.99
C ALA A 2 -21.09 14.59 26.48
N LEU A 3 -20.90 13.61 27.36
CA LEU A 3 -19.60 13.07 27.71
C LEU A 3 -19.02 12.36 26.47
N LEU A 4 -18.16 13.07 25.74
CA LEU A 4 -17.26 12.48 24.75
C LEU A 4 -16.31 11.54 25.51
N ILE A 5 -16.60 10.25 25.50
CA ILE A 5 -15.62 9.22 25.85
C ILE A 5 -14.60 9.22 24.71
N PRO A 6 -13.32 9.58 24.93
CA PRO A 6 -12.34 9.55 23.88
C PRO A 6 -12.20 8.12 23.36
N ASN A 7 -12.20 7.99 22.04
CA ASN A 7 -11.94 6.74 21.35
C ASN A 7 -10.56 6.20 21.79
N PRO A 8 -10.48 5.07 22.51
CA PRO A 8 -9.18 4.53 22.96
C PRO A 8 -8.27 4.09 21.80
N TYR A 9 -8.83 4.00 20.58
CA TYR A 9 -8.13 3.58 19.36
C TYR A 9 -7.34 4.69 18.63
N ASP A 10 -7.46 5.96 19.02
CA ASP A 10 -6.70 7.06 18.39
C ASP A 10 -5.30 7.27 19.00
N SER A 11 -5.02 6.75 20.19
CA SER A 11 -3.84 7.19 20.96
C SER A 11 -2.53 6.45 20.62
N THR A 12 -2.57 5.15 20.32
CA THR A 12 -1.37 4.30 20.21
C THR A 12 -0.77 4.23 18.80
N PHE A 13 -1.59 4.12 17.76
CA PHE A 13 -1.14 4.26 16.36
C PHE A 13 -0.61 5.68 16.11
N SER A 14 -1.29 6.69 16.67
CA SER A 14 -0.85 8.09 16.66
C SER A 14 0.47 8.29 17.41
N ALA A 15 0.71 7.61 18.54
CA ALA A 15 1.97 7.71 19.29
C ALA A 15 3.18 7.14 18.52
N ALA A 16 3.05 5.96 17.91
CA ALA A 16 4.12 5.38 17.09
C ALA A 16 4.39 6.24 15.84
N PHE A 17 3.34 6.77 15.22
CA PHE A 17 3.44 7.72 14.11
C PHE A 17 4.08 9.05 14.53
N ALA A 18 3.72 9.60 15.69
CA ALA A 18 4.31 10.80 16.25
C ALA A 18 5.80 10.62 16.58
N LEU A 19 6.20 9.42 17.02
CA LEU A 19 7.61 9.08 17.27
C LEU A 19 8.39 8.93 15.95
N ALA A 20 7.80 8.31 14.93
CA ALA A 20 8.40 8.19 13.60
C ALA A 20 8.60 9.57 12.93
N LYS A 21 7.64 10.49 13.07
CA LYS A 21 7.72 11.85 12.52
C LYS A 21 8.90 12.65 13.08
N LYS A 22 9.27 12.41 14.34
CA LYS A 22 10.36 13.07 15.06
C LYS A 22 11.77 12.57 14.71
N ARG A 23 11.89 11.52 13.89
CA ARG A 23 13.19 10.97 13.52
C ARG A 23 13.98 11.95 12.64
N GLY A 24 15.25 12.15 12.96
CA GLY A 24 16.19 12.94 12.16
C GLY A 24 16.59 12.23 10.86
N LEU A 25 17.24 12.93 9.93
CA LEU A 25 17.76 12.33 8.71
C LEU A 25 19.21 11.89 8.92
N PHE A 26 19.56 10.70 8.45
CA PHE A 26 20.94 10.20 8.45
C PHE A 26 21.31 9.72 7.05
N PRO A 27 21.73 10.65 6.17
CA PRO A 27 22.28 10.29 4.87
C PRO A 27 23.57 9.50 5.08
N THR A 28 23.71 8.38 4.39
CA THR A 28 24.82 7.47 4.61
C THR A 28 25.25 6.77 3.33
N TRP A 29 26.56 6.65 3.16
CA TRP A 29 27.17 5.82 2.12
C TRP A 29 27.17 4.34 2.51
N MET A 30 26.80 3.98 3.75
CA MET A 30 26.82 2.61 4.26
C MET A 30 25.77 1.72 3.58
N GLY A 31 26.13 0.46 3.36
CA GLY A 31 25.23 -0.62 2.99
C GLY A 31 24.46 -1.18 4.19
N THR A 32 23.52 -2.08 3.93
CA THR A 32 22.64 -2.63 4.98
C THR A 32 23.41 -3.34 6.10
N ALA A 33 24.52 -4.03 5.78
CA ALA A 33 25.33 -4.70 6.79
C ALA A 33 26.01 -3.69 7.74
N GLU A 34 26.72 -2.71 7.17
CA GLU A 34 27.41 -1.64 7.91
C GLU A 34 26.45 -0.80 8.76
N ILE A 35 25.22 -0.57 8.27
CA ILE A 35 24.18 0.12 9.03
C ILE A 35 23.79 -0.62 10.31
N ARG A 36 23.90 -1.95 10.37
CA ARG A 36 23.54 -2.72 11.57
C ARG A 36 24.51 -2.50 12.72
N ASP A 37 25.77 -2.24 12.39
CA ASP A 37 26.82 -1.97 13.36
C ASP A 37 26.64 -0.58 14.01
N LEU A 38 25.73 0.25 13.47
CA LEU A 38 25.33 1.49 14.13
C LEU A 38 24.63 1.20 15.46
N GLU A 39 24.96 2.03 16.45
CA GLU A 39 24.32 2.02 17.76
C GLU A 39 22.79 2.03 17.61
N LYS A 40 22.12 1.17 18.38
CA LYS A 40 20.65 1.03 18.38
C LYS A 40 19.94 2.39 18.52
N GLY A 41 20.44 3.28 19.37
CA GLY A 41 19.87 4.61 19.56
C GLY A 41 19.92 5.50 18.31
N ILE A 42 20.94 5.35 17.45
CA ILE A 42 20.99 6.03 16.14
C ILE A 42 19.96 5.39 15.20
N ARG A 43 19.92 4.06 15.16
CA ARG A 43 18.98 3.32 14.30
C ARG A 43 17.52 3.60 14.62
N GLU A 44 17.18 3.84 15.88
CA GLU A 44 15.80 4.14 16.30
C GLU A 44 15.38 5.59 16.02
N ARG A 45 16.34 6.54 16.03
CA ARG A 45 16.06 7.98 15.96
C ARG A 45 16.33 8.60 14.59
N ALA A 46 16.97 7.88 13.67
CA ALA A 46 17.26 8.39 12.33
C ALA A 46 16.48 7.65 11.24
N VAL A 47 16.04 8.36 10.21
CA VAL A 47 15.64 7.78 8.93
C VAL A 47 16.89 7.66 8.06
N PHE A 48 17.16 6.46 7.55
CA PHE A 48 18.27 6.15 6.66
C PHE A 48 17.84 5.11 5.63
N SER A 49 18.57 5.06 4.52
CA SER A 49 18.48 4.01 3.51
C SER A 49 19.90 3.65 3.10
N ALA A 50 20.16 2.36 2.89
CA ALA A 50 21.47 1.91 2.44
C ALA A 50 21.88 2.58 1.13
N ARG A 51 23.14 3.01 1.06
CA ARG A 51 23.76 3.73 -0.06
C ARG A 51 22.98 4.98 -0.48
N THR A 52 22.48 5.76 0.49
CA THR A 52 21.71 6.98 0.24
C THR A 52 22.35 8.18 0.95
N THR A 53 23.26 8.86 0.27
CA THR A 53 24.04 10.01 0.77
C THR A 53 23.31 11.34 0.64
N ASN A 54 22.30 11.42 -0.22
CA ASN A 54 21.58 12.66 -0.47
C ASN A 54 20.43 12.87 0.54
N ALA A 55 20.57 13.88 1.40
CA ALA A 55 19.58 14.23 2.42
C ALA A 55 18.23 14.66 1.84
N VAL A 56 18.21 15.33 0.68
CA VAL A 56 16.98 15.78 0.01
C VAL A 56 16.17 14.57 -0.47
N TYR A 57 16.83 13.58 -1.05
CA TYR A 57 16.16 12.34 -1.45
C TYR A 57 15.65 11.55 -0.24
N LEU A 58 16.42 11.50 0.84
CA LEU A 58 16.05 10.78 2.07
C LEU A 58 14.86 11.44 2.78
N ASP A 59 14.82 12.77 2.83
CA ASP A 59 13.66 13.52 3.31
C ASP A 59 12.44 13.31 2.41
N ALA A 60 12.64 13.36 1.10
CA ALA A 60 11.60 13.07 0.13
C ALA A 60 11.00 11.68 0.35
N LEU A 61 11.84 10.67 0.58
CA LEU A 61 11.42 9.30 0.90
C LEU A 61 10.60 9.26 2.19
N LYS A 62 11.09 9.89 3.27
CA LYS A 62 10.38 10.01 4.56
C LYS A 62 9.00 10.61 4.37
N GLN A 63 8.88 11.76 3.71
CA GLN A 63 7.62 12.44 3.47
C GLN A 63 6.62 11.58 2.67
N ARG A 64 7.09 10.80 1.68
CA ARG A 64 6.20 9.93 0.88
C ARG A 64 5.70 8.74 1.68
N ILE A 65 6.55 8.14 2.51
CA ILE A 65 6.15 7.08 3.44
C ILE A 65 5.13 7.63 4.45
N GLU A 66 5.40 8.79 5.06
CA GLU A 66 4.46 9.44 5.98
C GLU A 66 3.12 9.75 5.31
N ARG A 67 3.13 10.27 4.08
CA ARG A 67 1.91 10.54 3.32
C ARG A 67 1.15 9.27 2.96
N PHE A 68 1.87 8.19 2.60
CA PHE A 68 1.24 6.90 2.35
C PHE A 68 0.52 6.40 3.60
N ILE A 69 1.21 6.44 4.75
CA ILE A 69 0.67 6.00 6.03
C ILE A 69 -0.52 6.87 6.45
N ALA A 70 -0.42 8.20 6.33
CA ALA A 70 -1.49 9.13 6.69
C ALA A 70 -2.75 8.91 5.85
N ASN A 71 -2.59 8.54 4.58
CA ASN A 71 -3.71 8.23 3.69
C ASN A 71 -4.23 6.80 3.88
N GLY A 72 -3.57 5.96 4.67
CA GLY A 72 -3.96 4.57 4.94
C GLY A 72 -4.21 3.78 3.65
N TYR A 73 -5.40 3.19 3.54
CA TYR A 73 -5.81 2.41 2.36
C TYR A 73 -5.91 3.22 1.05
N ASP A 74 -5.92 4.55 1.12
CA ASP A 74 -5.99 5.45 -0.04
C ASP A 74 -4.60 5.89 -0.56
N GLY A 75 -3.52 5.30 -0.01
CA GLY A 75 -2.17 5.51 -0.51
C GLY A 75 -1.95 4.90 -1.91
N ASP A 76 -1.52 5.72 -2.88
CA ASP A 76 -1.16 5.25 -4.23
C ASP A 76 0.35 4.97 -4.32
N MET A 77 0.74 3.69 -4.16
CA MET A 77 2.14 3.23 -4.29
C MET A 77 2.72 3.53 -5.67
N GLY A 78 1.92 3.42 -6.73
CA GLY A 78 2.35 3.68 -8.09
C GLY A 78 2.75 5.14 -8.28
N LYS A 79 1.93 6.05 -7.77
CA LYS A 79 2.20 7.48 -7.77
C LYS A 79 3.44 7.83 -6.93
N LEU A 80 3.56 7.28 -5.71
CA LEU A 80 4.72 7.55 -4.85
C LEU A 80 6.04 7.14 -5.51
N ARG A 81 6.03 5.97 -6.17
CA ARG A 81 7.19 5.48 -6.90
C ARG A 81 7.59 6.40 -8.06
N LEU A 82 6.61 6.89 -8.84
CA LEU A 82 6.88 7.85 -9.92
C LEU A 82 7.44 9.16 -9.38
N GLU A 83 6.89 9.68 -8.27
CA GLU A 83 7.42 10.89 -7.63
C GLU A 83 8.86 10.71 -7.13
N LEU A 84 9.18 9.57 -6.51
CA LEU A 84 10.54 9.29 -6.03
C LEU A 84 11.53 9.17 -7.19
N LYS A 85 11.12 8.56 -8.30
CA LYS A 85 11.93 8.52 -9.52
C LYS A 85 12.20 9.91 -10.08
N ASP A 86 11.17 10.74 -10.17
CA ASP A 86 11.31 12.10 -10.69
C ASP A 86 12.26 12.95 -9.83
N ILE A 87 12.25 12.76 -8.51
CA ILE A 87 13.21 13.41 -7.61
C ILE A 87 14.63 12.92 -7.85
N LEU A 88 14.85 11.62 -8.01
CA LEU A 88 16.18 11.09 -8.34
C LEU A 88 16.71 11.66 -9.65
N THR A 89 15.86 11.78 -10.67
CA THR A 89 16.21 12.44 -11.94
C THR A 89 16.60 13.90 -11.73
N ARG A 90 15.81 14.66 -10.95
CA ARG A 90 16.10 16.07 -10.65
C ARG A 90 17.37 16.26 -9.82
N LEU A 91 17.70 15.29 -8.97
CA LEU A 91 18.94 15.25 -8.19
C LEU A 91 20.13 14.69 -8.97
N GLN A 92 19.94 14.39 -10.26
CA GLN A 92 20.98 13.86 -11.15
C GLN A 92 21.61 12.57 -10.62
N TYR A 93 20.83 11.74 -9.93
CA TYR A 93 21.30 10.43 -9.49
C TYR A 93 21.56 9.54 -10.71
N ASP A 94 22.75 8.94 -10.74
CA ASP A 94 23.15 7.94 -11.72
C ASP A 94 23.52 6.64 -10.99
N PRO A 95 23.09 5.46 -11.46
CA PRO A 95 23.38 4.20 -10.78
C PRO A 95 24.89 3.88 -10.72
N VAL A 96 25.70 4.34 -11.66
CA VAL A 96 27.14 4.07 -11.68
C VAL A 96 27.89 5.09 -10.83
N LYS A 97 27.51 6.37 -10.90
CA LYS A 97 28.23 7.46 -10.22
C LYS A 97 27.67 7.85 -8.85
N GLY A 98 26.43 7.44 -8.54
CA GLY A 98 25.70 7.91 -7.36
C GLY A 98 25.09 9.29 -7.58
N PHE A 99 24.92 10.05 -6.50
CA PHE A 99 24.60 11.47 -6.56
C PHE A 99 25.84 12.29 -6.93
N PRO A 100 25.69 13.51 -7.49
CA PRO A 100 26.83 14.37 -7.74
C PRO A 100 27.71 14.57 -6.50
N GLY A 101 28.99 14.20 -6.58
CA GLY A 101 29.96 14.26 -5.47
C GLY A 101 30.19 12.94 -4.75
N ASP A 102 29.35 11.92 -4.96
CA ASP A 102 29.52 10.58 -4.38
C ASP A 102 30.76 9.86 -4.93
N GLU A 103 31.29 10.27 -6.09
CA GLU A 103 32.48 9.67 -6.69
C GLU A 103 33.69 9.75 -5.75
N SER A 104 33.74 10.81 -4.93
CA SER A 104 34.80 11.03 -3.93
C SER A 104 34.67 10.15 -2.68
N LEU A 105 33.50 9.53 -2.47
CA LEU A 105 33.18 8.73 -1.29
C LEU A 105 33.43 7.23 -1.50
N GLY A 106 33.91 6.82 -2.69
CA GLY A 106 34.22 5.42 -2.99
C GLY A 106 33.00 4.50 -2.96
N ILE A 107 31.80 5.04 -3.23
CA ILE A 107 30.57 4.25 -3.24
C ILE A 107 30.63 3.26 -4.41
N PRO A 108 30.43 1.95 -4.17
CA PRO A 108 30.44 0.98 -5.26
C PRO A 108 29.32 1.28 -6.28
N PRO A 109 29.59 1.17 -7.58
CA PRO A 109 28.58 1.41 -8.61
C PRO A 109 27.43 0.41 -8.46
N ALA A 110 26.20 0.89 -8.59
CA ALA A 110 25.01 0.07 -8.62
C ALA A 110 24.73 -0.44 -10.03
N ARG A 111 24.28 -1.71 -10.12
CA ARG A 111 23.77 -2.24 -11.38
C ARG A 111 22.40 -1.62 -11.69
N ALA A 112 22.26 -0.95 -12.84
CA ALA A 112 20.99 -0.36 -13.27
C ALA A 112 19.82 -1.38 -13.23
N GLY A 113 18.67 -0.97 -12.70
CA GLY A 113 17.48 -1.80 -12.56
C GLY A 113 17.57 -2.90 -11.49
N SER A 114 18.66 -2.96 -10.71
CA SER A 114 18.86 -3.91 -9.61
C SER A 114 18.42 -3.33 -8.26
N LEU A 115 18.43 -4.14 -7.20
CA LEU A 115 18.15 -3.68 -5.84
C LEU A 115 19.18 -2.69 -5.26
N GLN A 116 20.34 -2.56 -5.90
CA GLN A 116 21.36 -1.56 -5.51
C GLN A 116 21.02 -0.19 -6.09
N ASP A 117 20.32 -0.15 -7.22
CA ASP A 117 19.97 1.09 -7.92
C ASP A 117 18.76 1.74 -7.25
N LEU A 118 18.97 2.92 -6.66
CA LEU A 118 17.93 3.71 -5.98
C LEU A 118 16.77 4.10 -6.90
N SER A 119 17.02 4.25 -8.20
CA SER A 119 16.01 4.63 -9.20
C SER A 119 15.20 3.44 -9.71
N SER A 120 15.63 2.22 -9.39
CA SER A 120 14.95 1.02 -9.87
C SER A 120 13.59 0.82 -9.19
N ASP A 121 12.64 0.28 -9.96
CA ASP A 121 11.35 -0.13 -9.40
C ASP A 121 11.53 -1.16 -8.27
N LYS A 122 12.50 -2.05 -8.40
CA LYS A 122 12.76 -3.09 -7.40
C LYS A 122 13.16 -2.48 -6.06
N ARG A 123 14.07 -1.50 -6.05
CA ARG A 123 14.55 -0.85 -4.84
C ARG A 123 13.48 0.02 -4.19
N ILE A 124 12.81 0.86 -4.98
CA ILE A 124 11.76 1.74 -4.46
C ILE A 124 10.60 0.91 -3.89
N ASN A 125 10.13 -0.12 -4.61
CA ASN A 125 9.08 -0.99 -4.12
C ASN A 125 9.51 -1.75 -2.86
N LEU A 126 10.76 -2.24 -2.80
CA LEU A 126 11.27 -2.91 -1.60
C LEU A 126 11.18 -1.98 -0.38
N ILE A 127 11.64 -0.74 -0.51
CA ILE A 127 11.61 0.24 0.59
C ILE A 127 10.17 0.50 1.00
N LEU A 128 9.31 0.91 0.05
CA LEU A 128 7.94 1.29 0.36
C LEU A 128 7.15 0.11 0.96
N ASN A 129 7.20 -1.07 0.33
CA ASN A 129 6.50 -2.26 0.83
C ASN A 129 6.98 -2.66 2.23
N THR A 130 8.28 -2.64 2.47
CA THR A 130 8.83 -3.02 3.79
C THR A 130 8.33 -2.07 4.87
N GLN A 131 8.35 -0.75 4.62
CA GLN A 131 7.88 0.24 5.59
C GLN A 131 6.39 0.08 5.90
N VAL A 132 5.58 -0.14 4.86
CA VAL A 132 4.13 -0.39 5.02
C VAL A 132 3.88 -1.65 5.84
N GLN A 133 4.56 -2.75 5.49
CA GLN A 133 4.38 -4.02 6.18
C GLN A 133 4.87 -3.95 7.64
N LEU A 134 5.98 -3.27 7.92
CA LEU A 134 6.47 -3.04 9.29
C LEU A 134 5.44 -2.29 10.13
N MET A 135 4.84 -1.24 9.60
CA MET A 135 3.82 -0.47 10.32
C MET A 135 2.55 -1.30 10.54
N ALA A 136 2.09 -2.04 9.52
CA ALA A 136 0.94 -2.93 9.64
C ALA A 136 1.18 -4.04 10.68
N GLY A 137 2.35 -4.66 10.65
CA GLY A 137 2.75 -5.69 11.61
C GLY A 137 2.84 -5.15 13.03
N LYS A 138 3.37 -3.94 13.22
CA LYS A 138 3.41 -3.29 14.53
C LYS A 138 2.00 -3.00 15.07
N GLY A 139 1.10 -2.54 14.19
CA GLY A 139 -0.31 -2.35 14.54
C GLY A 139 -0.98 -3.66 14.94
N GLN A 140 -0.74 -4.74 14.20
CA GLN A 140 -1.25 -6.07 14.51
C GLN A 140 -0.73 -6.60 15.85
N GLU A 141 0.56 -6.40 16.15
CA GLU A 141 1.18 -6.76 17.42
C GLU A 141 0.50 -6.03 18.59
N GLN A 142 0.36 -4.70 18.49
CA GLN A 142 -0.26 -3.89 19.54
C GLN A 142 -1.71 -4.29 19.80
N GLN A 143 -2.50 -4.53 18.74
CA GLN A 143 -3.87 -5.01 18.87
C GLN A 143 -3.94 -6.40 19.51
N GLY A 144 -2.99 -7.26 19.13
CA GLY A 144 -2.89 -8.63 19.62
C GLY A 144 -2.62 -8.77 21.10
N LEU A 145 -1.91 -7.79 21.69
CA LEU A 145 -1.50 -7.76 23.09
C LEU A 145 -2.55 -7.14 24.04
N SER A 146 -3.70 -6.70 23.52
CA SER A 146 -4.81 -6.28 24.39
C SER A 146 -5.32 -7.45 25.24
N GLU A 147 -5.83 -7.17 26.44
CA GLU A 147 -6.29 -8.19 27.38
C GLU A 147 -7.34 -9.12 26.77
N ALA A 148 -8.37 -8.55 26.14
CA ALA A 148 -9.40 -9.33 25.45
C ALA A 148 -8.84 -10.18 24.29
N ALA A 149 -7.84 -9.65 23.55
CA ALA A 149 -7.21 -10.39 22.46
C ALA A 149 -6.29 -11.51 22.95
N LEU A 150 -5.66 -11.37 24.11
CA LEU A 150 -4.86 -12.42 24.74
C LEU A 150 -5.74 -13.51 25.35
N ASP A 151 -6.90 -13.16 25.90
CA ASP A 151 -7.83 -14.14 26.48
C ASP A 151 -8.48 -15.03 25.40
N LEU A 152 -9.04 -14.41 24.36
CA LEU A 152 -9.74 -15.13 23.29
C LEU A 152 -8.79 -15.75 22.26
N PHE A 153 -7.67 -15.07 21.96
CA PHE A 153 -6.76 -15.43 20.90
C PHE A 153 -5.29 -15.36 21.35
N PRO A 154 -4.85 -16.23 22.26
CA PRO A 154 -3.55 -16.12 22.93
C PRO A 154 -2.34 -16.36 22.02
N ALA A 155 -2.52 -16.90 20.81
CA ALA A 155 -1.43 -17.36 19.96
C ALA A 155 -1.49 -16.83 18.53
N TYR A 156 -0.33 -16.80 17.90
CA TYR A 156 -0.18 -16.64 16.45
C TYR A 156 0.43 -17.90 15.84
N GLU A 157 0.08 -18.14 14.59
CA GLU A 157 0.85 -19.01 13.70
C GLU A 157 1.56 -18.18 12.65
N LEU A 158 2.85 -18.45 12.48
CA LEU A 158 3.62 -17.90 11.39
C LEU A 158 3.32 -18.68 10.11
N VAL A 159 2.69 -18.02 9.14
CA VAL A 159 2.27 -18.62 7.87
C VAL A 159 2.81 -17.85 6.68
N ARG A 160 2.93 -18.52 5.53
CA ARG A 160 3.26 -17.86 4.26
C ARG A 160 2.00 -17.21 3.69
N LEU A 161 1.95 -15.89 3.68
CA LEU A 161 0.86 -15.12 3.07
C LEU A 161 1.11 -14.83 1.59
N GLU A 162 2.39 -14.79 1.19
CA GLU A 162 2.77 -14.50 -0.19
C GLU A 162 3.75 -15.53 -0.74
N SER A 163 3.46 -16.00 -1.95
CA SER A 163 4.38 -16.87 -2.70
C SER A 163 5.68 -16.14 -3.02
N ARG A 164 6.77 -16.90 -3.03
CA ARG A 164 8.11 -16.43 -3.42
C ARG A 164 8.68 -17.35 -4.46
N ARG A 165 9.38 -16.79 -5.45
CA ARG A 165 10.04 -17.56 -6.51
C ARG A 165 11.01 -18.59 -5.95
N VAL A 166 11.74 -18.20 -4.91
CA VAL A 166 12.60 -19.09 -4.11
C VAL A 166 12.14 -18.95 -2.65
N PRO A 167 11.28 -19.86 -2.17
CA PRO A 167 10.89 -19.89 -0.77
C PRO A 167 12.10 -20.14 0.13
N ARG A 168 12.10 -19.54 1.33
CA ARG A 168 13.09 -19.81 2.37
C ARG A 168 12.60 -20.92 3.30
N GLU A 169 13.54 -21.61 3.93
CA GLU A 169 13.32 -22.73 4.85
C GLU A 169 12.93 -22.28 6.27
N TRP A 170 11.74 -21.68 6.41
CA TRP A 170 11.28 -21.10 7.67
C TRP A 170 11.17 -22.09 8.84
N LEU A 171 10.91 -23.37 8.58
CA LEU A 171 10.86 -24.38 9.65
C LEU A 171 12.23 -24.59 10.30
N LYS A 172 13.30 -24.59 9.51
CA LYS A 172 14.67 -24.65 10.02
C LYS A 172 14.97 -23.42 10.87
N ASP A 173 14.68 -22.25 10.31
CA ASP A 173 14.93 -20.96 10.95
C ASP A 173 14.14 -20.80 12.27
N TRP A 174 12.88 -21.25 12.28
CA TRP A 174 12.03 -21.27 13.47
C TRP A 174 12.57 -22.19 14.55
N LYS A 175 13.08 -23.37 14.17
CA LYS A 175 13.69 -24.30 15.12
C LYS A 175 14.88 -23.66 15.82
N GLU A 176 15.78 -23.05 15.05
CA GLU A 176 16.96 -22.38 15.59
C GLU A 176 16.58 -21.23 16.53
N ALA A 177 15.62 -20.39 16.12
CA ALA A 177 15.08 -19.34 16.97
C ALA A 177 14.45 -19.88 18.26
N ALA A 178 13.70 -20.98 18.17
CA ALA A 178 13.05 -21.62 19.30
C ALA A 178 14.05 -22.28 20.25
N GLU A 179 15.12 -22.89 19.74
CA GLU A 179 16.21 -23.42 20.56
C GLU A 179 16.92 -22.32 21.35
N ASN A 180 17.17 -21.15 20.73
CA ASN A 180 17.79 -20.00 21.38
C ASN A 180 16.98 -19.39 22.54
N ILE A 181 15.67 -19.63 22.58
CA ILE A 181 14.78 -19.19 23.66
C ILE A 181 14.24 -20.36 24.48
N GLU A 182 14.89 -21.53 24.39
CA GLU A 182 14.50 -22.75 25.11
C GLU A 182 13.02 -23.16 24.91
N TRP A 183 12.46 -22.83 23.75
CA TRP A 183 11.06 -23.07 23.35
C TRP A 183 10.02 -22.35 24.22
N GLU A 184 10.39 -21.26 24.89
CA GLU A 184 9.48 -20.49 25.74
C GLU A 184 8.25 -19.98 24.96
N GLY A 185 7.06 -20.43 25.37
CA GLY A 185 5.79 -20.05 24.73
C GLY A 185 5.61 -20.56 23.30
N VAL A 186 6.43 -21.52 22.84
CA VAL A 186 6.36 -22.13 21.51
C VAL A 186 5.76 -23.54 21.59
N SER A 187 4.92 -23.90 20.63
CA SER A 187 4.35 -25.25 20.57
C SER A 187 5.31 -26.23 19.89
N LYS A 188 5.88 -27.15 20.68
CA LYS A 188 6.70 -28.26 20.17
C LYS A 188 5.87 -29.28 19.36
N SER A 189 4.62 -29.54 19.77
CA SER A 189 3.74 -30.47 19.06
C SER A 189 3.31 -29.92 17.70
N ALA A 190 2.97 -28.64 17.61
CA ALA A 190 2.68 -28.00 16.32
C ALA A 190 3.91 -28.01 15.41
N PHE A 191 5.10 -27.76 15.97
CA PHE A 191 6.34 -27.80 15.21
C PHE A 191 6.64 -29.18 14.62
N ALA A 192 6.38 -30.26 15.37
CA ALA A 192 6.52 -31.63 14.87
C ALA A 192 5.61 -31.92 13.64
N GLU A 193 4.49 -31.21 13.51
CA GLU A 193 3.59 -31.26 12.35
C GLU A 193 3.93 -30.21 11.27
N GLY A 194 5.09 -29.55 11.36
CA GLY A 194 5.52 -28.53 10.40
C GLY A 194 4.82 -27.19 10.56
N ARG A 195 4.32 -26.86 11.76
CA ARG A 195 3.62 -25.60 12.05
C ARG A 195 4.39 -24.74 13.05
N MET A 196 4.40 -23.44 12.80
CA MET A 196 5.15 -22.46 13.61
C MET A 196 4.19 -21.67 14.48
N ILE A 197 3.77 -22.27 15.61
CA ILE A 197 2.75 -21.70 16.51
C ILE A 197 3.38 -21.32 17.84
N ALA A 198 3.09 -20.10 18.31
CA ALA A 198 3.54 -19.63 19.61
C ALA A 198 2.56 -18.63 20.22
N LEU A 199 2.63 -18.45 21.54
CA LEU A 199 1.91 -17.42 22.26
C LEU A 199 2.31 -16.03 21.77
N LYS A 200 1.38 -15.07 21.75
CA LYS A 200 1.64 -13.69 21.30
C LYS A 200 2.72 -12.98 22.12
N ASN A 201 2.89 -13.35 23.38
CA ASN A 201 3.91 -12.82 24.28
C ASN A 201 5.21 -13.63 24.29
N SER A 202 5.35 -14.67 23.46
CA SER A 202 6.57 -15.48 23.40
C SER A 202 7.75 -14.65 22.89
N PRO A 203 8.96 -14.83 23.45
CA PRO A 203 10.17 -14.18 22.94
C PRO A 203 10.57 -14.65 21.53
N ILE A 204 9.92 -15.70 21.00
CA ILE A 204 10.20 -16.23 19.65
C ILE A 204 10.05 -15.17 18.59
N TRP A 205 9.13 -14.22 18.77
CA TRP A 205 8.82 -13.21 17.77
C TRP A 205 9.97 -12.22 17.61
N ALA A 206 10.66 -11.87 18.68
CA ALA A 206 11.90 -11.10 18.60
C ALA A 206 13.07 -11.95 18.07
N ALA A 207 13.17 -13.19 18.53
CA ALA A 207 14.24 -14.11 18.13
C ALA A 207 14.23 -14.35 16.61
N ILE A 208 13.07 -14.70 16.03
CA ILE A 208 12.91 -14.95 14.59
C ILE A 208 13.03 -13.68 13.72
N GLY A 209 13.04 -12.50 14.32
CA GLY A 209 13.30 -11.23 13.63
C GLY A 209 14.75 -10.75 13.74
N SER A 210 15.59 -11.47 14.48
CA SER A 210 16.93 -11.04 14.85
C SER A 210 17.94 -11.19 13.71
N SER A 211 18.79 -10.18 13.53
CA SER A 211 19.96 -10.24 12.66
C SER A 211 21.00 -11.28 13.10
N ALA A 212 20.92 -11.80 14.32
CA ALA A 212 21.70 -12.96 14.75
C ALA A 212 21.39 -14.23 13.94
N LEU A 213 20.15 -14.37 13.45
CA LEU A 213 19.74 -15.49 12.61
C LEU A 213 19.94 -15.19 11.12
N PHE A 214 19.76 -13.92 10.70
CA PHE A 214 19.81 -13.58 9.28
C PHE A 214 20.51 -12.27 8.95
N ASN A 215 21.34 -12.34 7.92
CA ASN A 215 21.97 -11.18 7.29
C ASN A 215 20.99 -10.23 6.58
N ASP A 216 19.70 -10.55 6.47
CA ASP A 216 18.64 -9.70 5.91
C ASP A 216 17.44 -9.54 6.87
N ALA A 217 17.64 -9.83 8.16
CA ALA A 217 16.65 -9.57 9.19
C ALA A 217 16.41 -8.06 9.38
N LEU A 218 15.24 -7.75 9.94
CA LEU A 218 14.76 -6.40 10.18
C LEU A 218 14.82 -5.98 11.66
N ASP A 219 15.30 -6.86 12.55
CA ASP A 219 15.43 -6.62 14.00
C ASP A 219 14.11 -6.18 14.66
N VAL A 220 13.00 -6.82 14.29
CA VAL A 220 11.66 -6.53 14.80
C VAL A 220 10.96 -7.76 15.34
N SER A 221 10.07 -7.58 16.30
CA SER A 221 9.24 -8.64 16.89
C SER A 221 7.96 -8.92 16.13
N HIS A 222 7.78 -8.38 14.92
CA HIS A 222 6.59 -8.58 14.12
C HIS A 222 6.93 -8.74 12.64
N PRO A 223 6.05 -9.39 11.84
CA PRO A 223 6.21 -9.43 10.41
C PRO A 223 6.28 -8.02 9.79
N PRO A 224 7.03 -7.84 8.70
CA PRO A 224 7.94 -8.82 8.12
C PRO A 224 9.21 -8.94 9.00
N PHE A 225 9.63 -10.16 9.32
CA PHE A 225 10.84 -10.40 10.10
C PHE A 225 12.13 -10.21 9.29
N ARG A 226 12.04 -10.32 7.95
CA ARG A 226 13.14 -10.22 6.98
C ARG A 226 12.64 -9.56 5.70
N PHE A 227 13.55 -8.94 4.95
CA PHE A 227 13.20 -8.40 3.62
C PHE A 227 12.61 -9.49 2.71
N ASN A 228 11.46 -9.19 2.09
CA ASN A 228 10.73 -10.10 1.21
C ASN A 228 10.44 -11.48 1.84
N SER A 229 10.19 -11.56 3.16
CA SER A 229 9.88 -12.84 3.84
C SER A 229 8.66 -13.56 3.23
N GLY A 230 7.62 -12.79 2.92
CA GLY A 230 6.30 -13.30 2.53
C GLY A 230 5.57 -14.03 3.67
N MET A 231 6.07 -13.89 4.90
CA MET A 231 5.49 -14.48 6.10
C MET A 231 4.63 -13.45 6.83
N GLY A 232 3.58 -13.91 7.48
CA GLY A 232 2.75 -13.10 8.36
C GLY A 232 2.11 -13.94 9.45
N TRP A 233 1.36 -13.27 10.32
CA TRP A 233 0.66 -13.92 11.41
C TRP A 233 -0.76 -14.28 11.05
N GLN A 234 -1.14 -15.52 11.37
CA GLN A 234 -2.52 -15.94 11.48
C GLN A 234 -2.89 -16.10 12.95
N VAL A 235 -4.02 -15.50 13.35
CA VAL A 235 -4.51 -15.58 14.73
C VAL A 235 -4.98 -17.00 15.05
N ARG A 236 -4.67 -17.47 16.27
CA ARG A 236 -5.14 -18.75 16.82
C ARG A 236 -5.93 -18.49 18.09
N ASP A 237 -7.13 -19.06 18.14
CA ASP A 237 -7.99 -19.01 19.31
C ASP A 237 -7.44 -19.86 20.45
N ARG A 238 -8.02 -19.67 21.64
CA ARG A 238 -7.63 -20.35 22.86
C ARG A 238 -7.72 -21.87 22.76
N GLU A 239 -8.76 -22.38 22.11
CA GLU A 239 -8.96 -23.82 21.92
C GLU A 239 -7.85 -24.43 21.06
N ALA A 240 -7.52 -23.79 19.93
CA ALA A 240 -6.42 -24.18 19.08
C ALA A 240 -5.08 -24.10 19.82
N ALA A 241 -4.83 -23.03 20.58
CA ALA A 241 -3.60 -22.89 21.36
C ALA A 241 -3.43 -24.04 22.38
N LEU A 242 -4.49 -24.38 23.11
CA LEU A 242 -4.51 -25.48 24.07
C LEU A 242 -4.34 -26.84 23.38
N LYS A 243 -5.00 -27.06 22.24
CA LYS A 243 -4.82 -28.26 21.40
C LYS A 243 -3.35 -28.45 21.02
N TRP A 244 -2.65 -27.36 20.74
CA TRP A 244 -1.23 -27.35 20.42
C TRP A 244 -0.32 -27.34 21.67
N GLY A 245 -0.85 -27.61 22.86
CA GLY A 245 -0.07 -27.77 24.08
C GLY A 245 0.54 -26.48 24.63
N LEU A 246 0.06 -25.30 24.20
CA LEU A 246 0.49 -24.02 24.77
C LEU A 246 -0.15 -23.81 26.14
N LYS A 247 0.67 -23.35 27.10
CA LYS A 247 0.20 -22.96 28.43
C LYS A 247 -0.29 -21.51 28.38
N VAL A 248 -1.61 -21.34 28.40
CA VAL A 248 -2.24 -20.01 28.31
C VAL A 248 -2.51 -19.49 29.72
N ASP A 249 -1.57 -18.71 30.24
CA ASP A 249 -1.76 -17.98 31.48
C ASP A 249 -2.52 -16.70 31.13
N GLY A 250 -3.81 -16.62 31.48
CA GLY A 250 -4.71 -15.51 31.11
C GLY A 250 -4.37 -14.15 31.73
N LYS A 251 -3.12 -13.92 32.16
CA LYS A 251 -2.69 -12.65 32.72
C LYS A 251 -2.25 -11.72 31.58
N PRO A 252 -2.87 -10.54 31.42
CA PRO A 252 -2.34 -9.53 30.52
C PRO A 252 -0.92 -9.17 30.98
N VAL A 253 0.04 -9.21 30.07
CA VAL A 253 1.32 -8.52 30.31
C VAL A 253 0.97 -7.04 30.35
N LYS A 254 1.32 -6.35 31.46
CA LYS A 254 1.28 -4.90 31.50
C LYS A 254 2.06 -4.40 30.28
N VAL A 255 1.34 -3.90 29.28
CA VAL A 255 1.92 -2.98 28.29
C VAL A 255 2.66 -1.95 29.14
N PRO A 256 3.96 -1.69 28.92
CA PRO A 256 4.62 -0.59 29.61
C PRO A 256 3.80 0.67 29.33
N ALA A 257 3.04 1.09 30.34
CA ALA A 257 2.44 2.40 30.36
C ALA A 257 3.61 3.38 30.29
N GLU A 258 3.50 4.33 29.37
CA GLU A 258 4.54 5.28 28.98
C GLU A 258 5.63 4.70 28.06
N VAL A 259 5.59 5.15 26.81
CA VAL A 259 6.83 5.54 26.13
C VAL A 259 7.50 6.54 27.09
N LYS A 260 8.39 6.05 27.96
CA LYS A 260 9.24 6.91 28.78
C LYS A 260 9.81 7.95 27.83
N SER A 261 9.51 9.22 28.08
CA SER A 261 10.12 10.34 27.37
C SER A 261 11.61 10.05 27.23
N LEU A 262 12.09 10.00 26.00
CA LEU A 262 13.49 9.70 25.71
C LEU A 262 14.35 10.65 26.55
N PRO A 263 15.43 10.17 27.20
CA PRO A 263 16.34 11.04 27.91
C PRO A 263 16.86 12.13 26.95
N PRO A 264 17.11 13.38 27.44
CA PRO A 264 17.56 14.47 26.60
C PRO A 264 18.82 14.08 25.82
N GLU A 265 18.87 14.51 24.57
CA GLU A 265 19.89 14.13 23.59
C GLU A 265 21.29 14.45 24.15
N THR A 266 22.14 13.43 24.23
CA THR A 266 23.57 13.61 24.49
C THR A 266 24.34 13.03 23.31
N VAL A 267 25.14 13.87 22.65
CA VAL A 267 26.08 13.43 21.61
C VAL A 267 27.47 13.43 22.22
N SER A 268 28.19 12.31 22.08
CA SER A 268 29.60 12.23 22.48
C SER A 268 30.42 13.18 21.61
N THR A 269 31.25 14.00 22.27
CA THR A 269 32.14 14.96 21.58
C THR A 269 33.56 14.43 21.41
N HIS A 270 33.79 13.17 21.79
CA HIS A 270 35.13 12.60 21.82
C HIS A 270 35.73 12.53 20.41
N GLY A 271 36.90 13.15 20.22
CA GLY A 271 37.59 13.24 18.93
C GLY A 271 37.22 14.45 18.06
N LEU A 272 36.28 15.31 18.48
CA LEU A 272 35.97 16.55 17.75
C LEU A 272 36.94 17.68 18.15
N SER A 273 37.42 18.42 17.14
CA SER A 273 38.24 19.59 17.38
C SER A 273 37.43 20.72 18.05
N ALA A 274 38.09 21.57 18.84
CA ALA A 274 37.45 22.72 19.49
C ALA A 274 36.76 23.65 18.48
N ALA A 275 37.34 23.84 17.29
CA ALA A 275 36.75 24.66 16.24
C ALA A 275 35.47 24.04 15.63
N THR A 276 35.44 22.71 15.51
CA THR A 276 34.25 21.97 15.04
C THR A 276 33.13 22.04 16.08
N LEU A 277 33.47 21.92 17.36
CA LEU A 277 32.54 22.06 18.47
C LEU A 277 31.90 23.45 18.52
N GLU A 278 32.69 24.51 18.33
CA GLU A 278 32.18 25.89 18.32
C GLU A 278 31.27 26.18 17.10
N ARG A 279 31.57 25.59 15.94
CA ARG A 279 30.65 25.65 14.78
C ARG A 279 29.35 24.92 15.06
N LEU A 280 29.41 23.73 15.67
CA LEU A 280 28.24 22.93 16.04
C LEU A 280 27.35 23.65 17.06
N LYS A 281 27.93 24.25 18.10
CA LYS A 281 27.19 25.08 19.08
C LYS A 281 26.54 26.30 18.43
N LYS A 282 27.20 26.96 17.47
CA LYS A 282 26.61 28.09 16.73
C LYS A 282 25.43 27.69 15.84
N VAL A 283 25.51 26.50 15.23
CA VAL A 283 24.41 25.94 14.41
C VAL A 283 23.26 25.45 15.29
N LEU A 284 23.57 24.95 16.48
CA LEU A 284 22.63 24.44 17.47
C LEU A 284 22.47 25.45 18.60
N ALA A 285 21.78 26.55 18.31
CA ALA A 285 21.75 27.79 19.11
C ALA A 285 21.39 27.67 20.61
N ASN A 286 21.01 26.48 21.11
CA ASN A 286 20.68 26.19 22.51
C ASN A 286 21.45 24.98 23.09
N ALA A 287 22.61 24.60 22.53
CA ALA A 287 23.37 23.43 22.99
C ALA A 287 24.38 23.78 24.10
N GLU A 288 24.37 23.03 25.20
CA GLU A 288 25.38 23.12 26.26
C GLU A 288 26.36 21.94 26.21
N ALA A 289 27.65 22.19 26.47
CA ALA A 289 28.67 21.15 26.53
C ALA A 289 29.16 20.97 27.97
N LYS A 290 28.98 19.77 28.54
CA LYS A 290 29.43 19.41 29.88
C LYS A 290 29.95 17.97 29.90
N ASP A 291 31.07 17.72 30.58
CA ASP A 291 31.67 16.39 30.76
C ASP A 291 31.88 15.58 29.46
N GLY A 292 32.34 16.24 28.38
CA GLY A 292 32.58 15.59 27.08
C GLY A 292 31.32 15.23 26.29
N LYS A 293 30.14 15.72 26.71
CA LYS A 293 28.85 15.51 26.06
C LYS A 293 28.19 16.85 25.72
N LEU A 294 27.57 16.92 24.55
CA LEU A 294 26.69 18.03 24.15
C LEU A 294 25.25 17.64 24.47
N THR A 295 24.58 18.40 25.32
CA THR A 295 23.15 18.27 25.65
C THR A 295 22.32 19.20 24.77
N LEU A 296 21.30 18.66 24.11
CA LEU A 296 20.36 19.44 23.29
C LEU A 296 19.02 19.58 24.03
N ASP A 297 18.82 20.72 24.68
CA ASP A 297 17.54 21.05 25.31
C ASP A 297 16.55 21.52 24.23
N SER A 298 15.79 20.56 23.69
CA SER A 298 14.57 20.78 22.89
C SER A 298 14.70 21.80 21.74
N ALA A 299 15.51 21.51 20.73
CA ALA A 299 15.55 22.31 19.49
C ALA A 299 14.32 22.15 18.56
N PHE A 300 13.25 21.48 19.00
CA PHE A 300 11.97 21.37 18.27
C PHE A 300 10.75 21.62 19.17
N GLY A 301 10.83 22.61 20.07
CA GLY A 301 9.71 23.09 20.88
C GLY A 301 9.01 24.30 20.24
N ASN A 302 7.73 24.13 19.90
CA ASN A 302 6.69 25.13 19.58
C ASN A 302 7.11 26.61 19.56
N ALA A 303 7.37 27.17 18.38
CA ALA A 303 7.18 28.60 18.16
C ALA A 303 5.66 28.88 17.97
N PRO A 304 5.03 29.79 18.73
CA PRO A 304 3.67 30.23 18.40
C PRO A 304 3.68 30.96 17.05
N PRO A 305 2.61 30.85 16.24
CA PRO A 305 2.57 31.52 14.95
C PRO A 305 2.65 33.04 15.14
N PRO A 306 3.35 33.77 14.25
CA PRO A 306 3.43 35.22 14.36
C PRO A 306 2.04 35.86 14.24
N PRO A 307 1.77 36.97 14.96
CA PRO A 307 0.47 37.62 14.93
C PRO A 307 0.13 38.09 13.51
N ARG A 308 -1.01 37.63 12.99
CA ARG A 308 -1.61 38.15 11.75
C ARG A 308 -1.95 39.64 11.95
N LYS A 309 -1.09 40.53 11.49
CA LYS A 309 -1.49 41.92 11.19
C LYS A 309 -2.25 41.90 9.87
N VAL A 310 -3.57 41.74 9.95
CA VAL A 310 -4.47 42.07 8.85
C VAL A 310 -4.48 43.60 8.74
N LYS A 311 -3.82 44.15 7.72
CA LYS A 311 -4.22 45.45 7.18
C LYS A 311 -5.30 45.16 6.13
N GLN A 312 -6.53 45.46 6.51
CA GLN A 312 -7.62 45.70 5.58
C GLN A 312 -7.26 46.93 4.73
N PRO A 313 -7.37 46.89 3.40
CA PRO A 313 -7.66 48.07 2.62
C PRO A 313 -9.15 48.08 2.26
N ASP A 314 -9.73 49.26 2.44
CA ASP A 314 -11.09 49.62 2.06
C ASP A 314 -11.34 49.39 0.56
N SER A 315 -12.52 48.82 0.26
CA SER A 315 -13.37 48.75 -0.97
C SER A 315 -12.95 49.39 -2.32
N PRO A 316 -13.64 49.09 -3.45
CA PRO A 316 -14.40 47.88 -3.83
C PRO A 316 -14.08 47.39 -5.27
N ALA A 317 -14.49 46.14 -5.56
CA ALA A 317 -14.83 45.56 -6.87
C ALA A 317 -14.03 45.96 -8.14
N ALA A 318 -13.18 45.04 -8.63
CA ALA A 318 -12.80 44.97 -10.04
C ALA A 318 -12.49 43.52 -10.50
N ASP A 319 -13.34 43.04 -11.41
CA ASP A 319 -13.15 42.07 -12.50
C ASP A 319 -12.14 40.88 -12.35
N PRO A 320 -12.60 39.61 -12.30
CA PRO A 320 -11.73 38.43 -12.24
C PRO A 320 -11.02 38.04 -13.56
N LEU A 321 -11.16 38.79 -14.66
CA LEU A 321 -10.56 38.43 -15.96
C LEU A 321 -9.29 39.20 -16.36
N ALA A 322 -8.80 40.12 -15.52
CA ALA A 322 -7.63 40.95 -15.86
C ALA A 322 -6.25 40.30 -15.65
N TRP A 323 -6.15 39.05 -15.14
CA TRP A 323 -4.85 38.42 -14.81
C TRP A 323 -4.23 37.56 -15.93
N LEU A 324 -4.95 37.23 -17.00
CA LEU A 324 -4.43 36.41 -18.11
C LEU A 324 -3.62 37.19 -19.16
N GLY A 325 -3.50 38.52 -19.04
CA GLY A 325 -2.87 39.39 -20.05
C GLY A 325 -1.40 39.74 -19.86
N LYS A 326 -0.72 39.32 -18.77
CA LYS A 326 0.64 39.83 -18.42
C LYS A 326 1.78 38.81 -18.43
N TYR A 327 1.57 37.60 -18.96
CA TYR A 327 2.66 36.61 -19.17
C TYR A 327 3.01 36.35 -20.65
N ALA A 328 2.61 37.26 -21.54
CA ALA A 328 2.83 37.15 -22.98
C ALA A 328 3.62 38.32 -23.57
N HIS A 329 4.60 38.89 -22.87
CA HIS A 329 5.58 39.81 -23.46
C HIS A 329 6.94 39.59 -22.79
N GLY A 330 7.76 38.72 -23.39
CA GLY A 330 9.08 38.42 -22.85
C GLY A 330 9.88 37.30 -23.52
N VAL A 331 9.45 36.70 -24.64
CA VAL A 331 10.31 35.87 -25.50
C VAL A 331 9.85 35.99 -26.95
N ARG A 332 10.18 37.11 -27.60
CA ARG A 332 10.25 37.24 -29.06
C ARG A 332 11.56 37.95 -29.36
N LYS A 333 12.61 37.16 -29.64
CA LYS A 333 13.82 37.50 -30.42
C LYS A 333 14.84 36.35 -30.28
N ASN A 334 14.78 35.41 -31.22
CA ASN A 334 15.82 34.53 -31.77
C ASN A 334 15.20 33.20 -32.18
N THR A 335 14.60 33.17 -33.37
CA THR A 335 14.08 31.97 -34.02
C THR A 335 14.77 31.70 -35.37
N ASP A 336 16.02 32.14 -35.53
CA ASP A 336 16.77 31.95 -36.80
C ASP A 336 18.08 31.16 -36.64
N SER A 337 18.40 30.58 -35.46
CA SER A 337 19.64 29.76 -35.30
C SER A 337 19.41 28.28 -34.95
N LEU A 338 18.16 27.81 -35.00
CA LEU A 338 17.78 26.43 -34.64
C LEU A 338 17.38 25.59 -35.86
N CYS A 339 17.06 26.23 -36.99
CA CYS A 339 16.81 25.56 -38.26
C CYS A 339 18.13 25.20 -38.97
N ASP A 340 19.13 26.09 -38.95
CA ASP A 340 20.44 25.83 -39.57
C ASP A 340 21.27 24.74 -38.85
N ALA A 341 21.01 24.53 -37.56
CA ALA A 341 21.65 23.47 -36.76
C ALA A 341 21.04 22.08 -36.99
N LEU A 342 19.80 22.00 -37.49
CA LEU A 342 19.12 20.73 -37.76
C LEU A 342 19.36 20.21 -39.18
N ASP A 343 19.62 21.10 -40.15
CA ASP A 343 19.97 20.69 -41.51
C ASP A 343 21.43 20.22 -41.63
N SER A 344 22.32 20.65 -40.72
CA SER A 344 23.72 20.18 -40.68
C SER A 344 23.91 18.77 -40.08
N LEU A 345 22.89 18.22 -39.41
CA LEU A 345 22.93 16.89 -38.79
C LEU A 345 22.34 15.78 -39.68
N SER A 346 21.70 16.15 -40.79
CA SER A 346 21.10 15.19 -41.75
C SER A 346 22.07 14.71 -42.84
N MET A 347 23.31 15.23 -42.91
CA MET A 347 24.29 14.88 -43.96
C MET A 347 25.43 13.93 -43.52
N LEU A 348 25.43 13.41 -42.29
CA LEU A 348 26.57 12.66 -41.74
C LEU A 348 26.33 11.19 -41.40
N LEU A 349 25.21 10.58 -41.80
CA LEU A 349 24.93 9.16 -41.51
C LEU A 349 24.30 8.43 -42.70
N GLU A 350 25.06 8.29 -43.80
CA GLU A 350 24.83 7.25 -44.81
C GLU A 350 26.16 6.64 -45.28
N ASP A 351 26.56 5.48 -44.72
CA ASP A 351 27.47 4.54 -45.39
C ASP A 351 26.82 3.14 -45.39
N PRO A 352 26.51 2.56 -46.56
CA PRO A 352 25.85 1.28 -46.69
C PRO A 352 26.85 0.16 -46.95
N ARG A 353 27.51 -0.38 -45.92
CA ARG A 353 28.20 -1.67 -46.01
C ARG A 353 28.14 -2.41 -44.68
N LEU A 354 27.32 -3.47 -44.62
CA LEU A 354 27.64 -4.81 -44.08
C LEU A 354 26.34 -5.63 -43.94
N ASN A 355 26.27 -6.72 -44.70
CA ASN A 355 25.20 -7.72 -44.73
C ASN A 355 25.52 -8.91 -43.81
N ALA A 356 24.46 -9.71 -43.55
CA ALA A 356 24.43 -11.12 -43.09
C ALA A 356 24.67 -11.35 -41.58
N GLU A 357 24.01 -12.26 -40.86
CA GLU A 357 23.04 -13.34 -41.15
C GLU A 357 22.45 -13.85 -39.81
N HIS A 358 21.27 -14.48 -39.84
CA HIS A 358 20.67 -15.40 -38.85
C HIS A 358 20.42 -14.96 -37.38
N VAL A 359 19.13 -14.84 -36.99
CA VAL A 359 18.47 -15.38 -35.75
C VAL A 359 16.95 -15.00 -35.76
N PRO A 360 16.00 -15.84 -35.27
CA PRO A 360 14.58 -15.72 -35.58
C PRO A 360 13.77 -14.77 -34.68
N LYS A 361 12.72 -14.23 -35.31
CA LYS A 361 11.69 -13.30 -34.84
C LYS A 361 11.08 -13.61 -33.46
N ARG A 362 11.17 -12.64 -32.54
CA ARG A 362 10.03 -12.00 -31.84
C ARG A 362 10.51 -10.86 -30.94
N MET A 363 10.62 -9.66 -31.50
CA MET A 363 10.54 -8.40 -30.74
C MET A 363 9.97 -7.32 -31.65
N HIS A 364 8.83 -6.75 -31.26
CA HIS A 364 8.44 -5.41 -31.70
C HIS A 364 9.12 -4.40 -30.78
N GLN A 365 10.12 -3.70 -31.31
CA GLN A 365 10.38 -2.31 -30.93
C GLN A 365 10.06 -1.43 -32.13
N ASP A 366 9.47 -0.28 -31.85
CA ASP A 366 9.56 0.92 -32.68
C ASP A 366 9.77 2.10 -31.73
N HIS A 367 10.81 2.89 -32.01
CA HIS A 367 10.71 4.35 -32.14
C HIS A 367 11.94 4.82 -32.92
N LYS A 368 11.82 4.78 -34.25
CA LYS A 368 12.38 5.72 -35.27
C LYS A 368 12.51 5.04 -36.65
N GLY A 369 11.56 5.32 -37.55
CA GLY A 369 11.87 5.46 -38.99
C GLY A 369 11.33 4.41 -39.98
N LYS A 370 10.08 4.61 -40.43
CA LYS A 370 9.48 4.26 -41.75
C LYS A 370 9.60 2.83 -42.32
N ARG A 371 8.46 2.12 -42.33
CA ARG A 371 7.68 1.78 -43.55
C ARG A 371 6.26 1.35 -43.14
N CYS A 372 5.25 2.09 -43.59
CA CYS A 372 3.83 1.82 -43.32
C CYS A 372 3.35 0.55 -44.04
N GLY A 373 3.05 -0.50 -43.28
CA GLY A 373 2.31 -1.67 -43.76
C GLY A 373 0.82 -1.55 -43.39
N ARG A 374 -0.07 -2.01 -44.29
CA ARG A 374 -1.55 -2.00 -44.15
C ARG A 374 -2.10 -2.51 -42.80
N GLY A 375 -1.33 -3.26 -42.03
CA GLY A 375 -1.73 -3.76 -40.70
C GLY A 375 -1.91 -2.67 -39.63
N TYR A 376 -1.18 -1.55 -39.67
CA TYR A 376 -1.27 -0.51 -38.64
C TYR A 376 -2.55 0.33 -38.77
N ILE A 377 -3.01 0.57 -40.00
CA ILE A 377 -4.26 1.30 -40.28
C ILE A 377 -5.49 0.45 -39.89
N ALA A 378 -5.41 -0.88 -40.08
CA ALA A 378 -6.46 -1.79 -39.65
C ALA A 378 -6.58 -1.83 -38.12
N HIS A 379 -5.45 -1.92 -37.41
CA HIS A 379 -5.40 -1.89 -35.95
C HIS A 379 -5.96 -0.56 -35.39
N ASP A 380 -5.59 0.58 -35.99
CA ASP A 380 -6.08 1.89 -35.56
C ASP A 380 -7.59 2.08 -35.81
N LYS A 381 -8.13 1.53 -36.91
CA LYS A 381 -9.60 1.54 -37.16
C LYS A 381 -10.37 0.65 -36.17
N VAL A 382 -9.83 -0.53 -35.84
CA VAL A 382 -10.45 -1.45 -34.87
C VAL A 382 -10.44 -0.82 -33.47
N CYS A 383 -9.31 -0.25 -33.04
CA CYS A 383 -9.23 0.46 -31.77
C CYS A 383 -10.19 1.65 -31.71
N ARG A 384 -10.32 2.45 -32.78
CA ARG A 384 -11.27 3.57 -32.83
C ARG A 384 -12.72 3.10 -32.69
N LYS A 385 -13.12 2.06 -33.44
CA LYS A 385 -14.46 1.48 -33.32
C LYS A 385 -14.73 0.96 -31.90
N ALA A 386 -13.76 0.30 -31.27
CA ALA A 386 -13.89 -0.17 -29.89
C ALA A 386 -14.02 0.98 -28.88
N VAL A 387 -13.26 2.07 -29.06
CA VAL A 387 -13.40 3.29 -28.24
C VAL A 387 -14.77 3.92 -28.41
N ASP A 388 -15.30 3.96 -29.63
CA ASP A 388 -16.65 4.46 -29.93
C ASP A 388 -17.72 3.57 -29.26
N VAL A 389 -17.55 2.24 -29.30
CA VAL A 389 -18.43 1.30 -28.59
C VAL A 389 -18.37 1.55 -27.08
N LEU A 390 -17.19 1.71 -26.48
CA LEU A 390 -17.06 1.95 -25.04
C LEU A 390 -17.55 3.34 -24.61
N SER A 391 -17.52 4.33 -25.51
CA SER A 391 -17.89 5.73 -25.21
C SER A 391 -19.28 6.14 -25.72
N GLY A 392 -19.90 5.31 -26.55
CA GLY A 392 -21.16 5.60 -27.25
C GLY A 392 -22.41 5.55 -26.35
N ALA A 393 -23.58 5.57 -26.99
CA ALA A 393 -24.87 5.49 -26.30
C ALA A 393 -25.54 4.10 -26.41
N GLU A 394 -24.99 3.21 -27.24
CA GLU A 394 -25.58 1.89 -27.52
C GLU A 394 -25.53 0.98 -26.30
N MET A 395 -26.57 0.14 -26.17
CA MET A 395 -26.64 -0.94 -25.19
C MET A 395 -25.76 -2.10 -25.64
N LEU A 396 -25.02 -2.69 -24.72
CA LEU A 396 -24.04 -3.75 -24.96
C LEU A 396 -24.41 -4.99 -24.17
N THR A 397 -24.27 -6.18 -24.75
CA THR A 397 -24.16 -7.40 -23.94
C THR A 397 -22.85 -7.39 -23.15
N SER A 398 -22.75 -8.21 -22.09
CA SER A 398 -21.50 -8.34 -21.35
C SER A 398 -20.33 -8.79 -22.23
N GLN A 399 -20.60 -9.62 -23.25
CA GLN A 399 -19.58 -10.09 -24.19
C GLN A 399 -19.12 -8.99 -25.15
N GLU A 400 -20.05 -8.24 -25.76
CA GLU A 400 -19.68 -7.12 -26.64
C GLU A 400 -18.88 -6.05 -25.90
N ALA A 401 -19.22 -5.80 -24.64
CA ALA A 401 -18.47 -4.90 -23.78
C ALA A 401 -17.06 -5.43 -23.47
N ALA A 402 -16.90 -6.74 -23.27
CA ALA A 402 -15.60 -7.38 -23.06
C ALA A 402 -14.74 -7.35 -24.34
N ASP A 403 -15.31 -7.70 -25.49
CA ASP A 403 -14.63 -7.67 -26.79
C ASP A 403 -14.14 -6.26 -27.14
N ALA A 404 -14.93 -5.23 -26.81
CA ALA A 404 -14.52 -3.84 -26.98
C ALA A 404 -13.37 -3.43 -26.03
N LEU A 405 -13.30 -4.01 -24.82
CA LEU A 405 -12.18 -3.76 -23.90
C LEU A 405 -10.89 -4.43 -24.35
N ASP A 406 -10.97 -5.66 -24.88
CA ASP A 406 -9.84 -6.39 -25.47
C ASP A 406 -9.25 -5.62 -26.66
N GLN A 407 -10.12 -5.07 -27.51
CA GLN A 407 -9.72 -4.26 -28.67
C GLN A 407 -9.22 -2.85 -28.29
N ALA A 408 -9.46 -2.40 -27.05
CA ALA A 408 -9.04 -1.09 -26.54
C ALA A 408 -8.50 -1.18 -25.10
N PRO A 409 -7.38 -1.90 -24.86
CA PRO A 409 -6.90 -2.21 -23.51
C PRO A 409 -6.40 -0.97 -22.73
N HIS A 410 -6.09 0.10 -23.45
CA HIS A 410 -5.69 1.39 -22.91
C HIS A 410 -6.86 2.35 -22.64
N HIS A 411 -8.10 1.94 -22.97
CA HIS A 411 -9.26 2.76 -22.69
C HIS A 411 -9.44 2.94 -21.17
N HIS A 412 -9.93 4.12 -20.77
CA HIS A 412 -10.08 4.46 -19.36
C HIS A 412 -10.97 3.45 -18.61
N MET A 413 -11.99 2.88 -19.27
CA MET A 413 -12.88 1.89 -18.66
C MET A 413 -12.15 0.59 -18.29
N SER A 414 -11.17 0.16 -19.09
CA SER A 414 -10.34 -1.01 -18.77
C SER A 414 -9.54 -0.80 -17.47
N LYS A 415 -9.16 0.45 -17.16
CA LYS A 415 -8.53 0.81 -15.88
C LYS A 415 -9.57 0.81 -14.74
N VAL A 416 -10.75 1.40 -14.95
CA VAL A 416 -11.80 1.47 -13.94
C VAL A 416 -12.31 0.08 -13.54
N LEU A 417 -12.51 -0.83 -14.50
CA LEU A 417 -12.90 -2.22 -14.23
C LEU A 417 -11.78 -3.00 -13.51
N ARG A 418 -10.51 -2.76 -13.86
CA ARG A 418 -9.38 -3.32 -13.09
C ARG A 418 -9.42 -2.90 -11.63
N HIS A 419 -9.64 -1.60 -11.36
CA HIS A 419 -9.79 -1.08 -10.00
C HIS A 419 -11.02 -1.69 -9.29
N TRP A 420 -12.10 -1.97 -10.01
CA TRP A 420 -13.23 -2.69 -9.41
C TRP A 420 -12.80 -4.07 -8.92
N PHE A 421 -12.23 -4.91 -9.80
CA PHE A 421 -11.90 -6.29 -9.46
C PHE A 421 -10.70 -6.43 -8.52
N ASP A 422 -9.75 -5.48 -8.50
CA ASP A 422 -8.50 -5.58 -7.73
C ASP A 422 -8.58 -5.27 -6.24
N GLY A 423 -9.80 -5.06 -5.72
CA GLY A 423 -10.02 -4.72 -4.32
C GLY A 423 -10.27 -3.23 -4.07
N SER A 424 -10.05 -2.37 -5.08
CA SER A 424 -10.39 -0.94 -4.99
C SER A 424 -11.90 -0.67 -5.10
N TYR A 425 -12.74 -1.70 -5.28
CA TYR A 425 -14.21 -1.59 -5.24
C TYR A 425 -14.74 -0.91 -3.97
N LYS A 426 -14.02 -1.00 -2.84
CA LYS A 426 -14.41 -0.32 -1.60
C LYS A 426 -14.39 1.21 -1.77
N ARG A 427 -13.36 1.75 -2.43
CA ARG A 427 -13.26 3.18 -2.76
C ARG A 427 -14.37 3.60 -3.70
N LEU A 428 -14.57 2.83 -4.79
CA LEU A 428 -15.62 3.11 -5.78
C LEU A 428 -17.02 3.07 -5.16
N ASN A 429 -17.29 2.16 -4.22
CA ASN A 429 -18.58 2.09 -3.52
C ASN A 429 -18.77 3.15 -2.44
N LYS A 430 -17.69 3.69 -1.86
CA LYS A 430 -17.75 4.72 -0.82
C LYS A 430 -17.91 6.12 -1.41
N GLU A 431 -17.24 6.40 -2.53
CA GLU A 431 -17.26 7.70 -3.20
C GLU A 431 -18.22 7.70 -4.40
N ILE A 432 -19.53 7.67 -4.11
CA ILE A 432 -20.59 7.63 -5.12
C ILE A 432 -20.48 8.81 -6.10
N SER A 433 -20.06 9.98 -5.62
CA SER A 433 -19.88 11.20 -6.40
C SER A 433 -18.58 11.26 -7.20
N SER A 434 -17.68 10.27 -7.06
CA SER A 434 -16.42 10.29 -7.80
C SER A 434 -16.67 10.11 -9.30
N LYS A 435 -15.84 10.77 -10.11
CA LYS A 435 -15.91 10.67 -11.57
C LYS A 435 -15.76 9.21 -12.04
N GLU A 436 -14.90 8.43 -11.39
CA GLU A 436 -14.66 7.02 -11.73
C GLU A 436 -15.89 6.16 -11.43
N THR A 437 -16.53 6.33 -10.26
CA THR A 437 -17.77 5.61 -9.93
C THR A 437 -18.90 5.99 -10.87
N GLN A 438 -19.07 7.28 -11.17
CA GLN A 438 -20.09 7.73 -12.12
C GLN A 438 -19.86 7.18 -13.53
N GLN A 439 -18.59 7.10 -13.97
CA GLN A 439 -18.25 6.49 -15.26
C GLN A 439 -18.55 5.00 -15.28
N LEU A 440 -18.19 4.27 -14.22
CA LEU A 440 -18.51 2.84 -14.09
C LEU A 440 -20.01 2.60 -14.10
N VAL A 441 -20.77 3.39 -13.32
CA VAL A 441 -22.24 3.29 -13.29
C VAL A 441 -22.83 3.57 -14.67
N LYS A 442 -22.41 4.65 -15.34
CA LYS A 442 -22.88 4.98 -16.71
C LYS A 442 -22.54 3.89 -17.72
N PHE A 443 -21.35 3.31 -17.64
CA PHE A 443 -20.94 2.19 -18.48
C PHE A 443 -21.81 0.96 -18.22
N LEU A 444 -21.97 0.57 -16.96
CA LEU A 444 -22.79 -0.57 -16.58
C LEU A 444 -24.27 -0.36 -16.89
N GLN A 445 -24.80 0.88 -16.86
CA GLN A 445 -26.17 1.18 -17.30
C GLN A 445 -26.39 0.77 -18.76
N ARG A 446 -25.34 0.82 -19.58
CA ARG A 446 -25.34 0.38 -20.98
C ARG A 446 -25.11 -1.11 -21.14
N VAL A 447 -24.53 -1.79 -20.15
CA VAL A 447 -24.44 -3.25 -20.15
C VAL A 447 -25.83 -3.84 -19.85
N GLN A 448 -26.34 -4.65 -20.76
CA GLN A 448 -27.66 -5.26 -20.67
C GLN A 448 -27.72 -6.19 -19.46
N PRO A 449 -28.77 -6.08 -18.63
CA PRO A 449 -29.02 -7.10 -17.63
C PRO A 449 -29.32 -8.42 -18.33
N THR A 450 -28.73 -9.50 -17.85
CA THR A 450 -28.96 -10.84 -18.38
C THR A 450 -29.61 -11.64 -17.26
N PRO A 451 -30.76 -12.32 -17.50
CA PRO A 451 -31.32 -13.21 -16.50
C PRO A 451 -30.28 -14.21 -16.03
N VAL A 452 -29.94 -14.16 -14.75
CA VAL A 452 -28.94 -15.03 -14.14
C VAL A 452 -29.65 -16.06 -13.28
N ALA A 453 -29.48 -17.34 -13.61
CA ALA A 453 -29.94 -18.44 -12.77
C ALA A 453 -29.17 -18.41 -11.44
N GLY A 454 -29.89 -18.46 -10.31
CA GLY A 454 -29.26 -18.53 -9.01
C GLY A 454 -28.95 -19.97 -8.57
N PRO A 455 -28.49 -20.14 -7.32
CA PRO A 455 -28.37 -19.10 -6.29
C PRO A 455 -27.17 -18.16 -6.50
N LEU A 456 -27.36 -16.87 -6.23
CA LEU A 456 -26.26 -15.90 -6.13
C LEU A 456 -26.05 -15.51 -4.66
N TRP A 457 -24.79 -15.30 -4.29
CA TRP A 457 -24.35 -15.16 -2.91
C TRP A 457 -23.62 -13.85 -2.69
N ARG A 458 -23.82 -13.23 -1.54
CA ARG A 458 -23.07 -12.05 -1.12
C ARG A 458 -22.64 -12.16 0.33
N GLY A 459 -21.36 -11.89 0.58
CA GLY A 459 -20.81 -11.80 1.93
C GLY A 459 -20.48 -10.36 2.31
N LEU A 460 -20.75 -10.02 3.56
CA LEU A 460 -20.42 -8.74 4.17
C LEU A 460 -19.84 -8.99 5.56
N GLY A 461 -18.82 -8.23 5.92
CA GLY A 461 -18.22 -8.24 7.26
C GLY A 461 -18.48 -6.92 7.98
N PHE A 462 -18.67 -6.97 9.30
CA PHE A 462 -18.97 -5.85 10.18
C PHE A 462 -18.05 -5.88 11.40
N ALA A 463 -17.59 -4.71 11.84
CA ALA A 463 -16.65 -4.61 12.94
C ALA A 463 -17.33 -4.87 14.29
N THR A 464 -18.62 -4.53 14.41
CA THR A 464 -19.39 -4.66 15.65
C THR A 464 -20.71 -5.41 15.46
N LEU A 465 -21.25 -5.95 16.55
CA LEU A 465 -22.56 -6.59 16.57
C LEU A 465 -23.69 -5.60 16.27
N ASP A 466 -23.54 -4.34 16.69
CA ASP A 466 -24.53 -3.29 16.46
C ASP A 466 -24.65 -2.93 14.98
N GLU A 467 -23.51 -2.87 14.27
CA GLU A 467 -23.49 -2.69 12.82
C GLU A 467 -24.20 -3.85 12.11
N LEU A 468 -23.89 -5.09 12.49
CA LEU A 468 -24.54 -6.28 11.92
C LEU A 468 -26.04 -6.28 12.21
N THR A 469 -26.45 -5.93 13.43
CA THR A 469 -27.86 -5.92 13.85
C THR A 469 -28.63 -4.82 13.14
N SER A 470 -28.03 -3.64 12.97
CA SER A 470 -28.57 -2.53 12.20
C SER A 470 -28.76 -2.92 10.73
N PHE A 471 -27.74 -3.55 10.13
CA PHE A 471 -27.83 -4.08 8.78
C PHE A 471 -28.94 -5.13 8.64
N ALA A 472 -28.99 -6.10 9.56
CA ALA A 472 -30.02 -7.14 9.57
C ALA A 472 -31.42 -6.54 9.68
N SER A 473 -31.61 -5.48 10.47
CA SER A 473 -32.87 -4.74 10.58
C SER A 473 -33.26 -4.07 9.26
N ILE A 474 -32.32 -3.42 8.58
CA ILE A 474 -32.55 -2.83 7.25
C ILE A 474 -33.02 -3.91 6.26
N ILE A 475 -32.29 -5.03 6.19
CA ILE A 475 -32.65 -6.13 5.29
C ILE A 475 -34.03 -6.68 5.64
N LYS A 476 -34.32 -6.98 6.90
CA LYS A 476 -35.63 -7.48 7.36
C LYS A 476 -36.78 -6.55 7.01
N SER A 477 -36.53 -5.23 6.95
CA SER A 477 -37.54 -4.25 6.52
C SER A 477 -37.80 -4.24 5.00
N GLY A 478 -37.12 -5.10 4.23
CA GLY A 478 -37.19 -5.12 2.77
C GLY A 478 -36.46 -3.95 2.10
N LYS A 479 -35.66 -3.20 2.87
CA LYS A 479 -34.82 -2.12 2.37
C LYS A 479 -33.43 -2.66 2.06
N TRP A 480 -32.78 -2.02 1.10
CA TRP A 480 -31.38 -2.28 0.78
C TRP A 480 -30.53 -1.06 1.12
N PRO A 481 -29.30 -1.23 1.64
CA PRO A 481 -28.41 -0.10 1.87
C PRO A 481 -28.16 0.63 0.55
N ASP A 482 -28.23 1.95 0.59
CA ASP A 482 -28.02 2.78 -0.60
C ASP A 482 -26.57 2.71 -1.05
N LYS A 483 -26.31 1.82 -2.01
CA LYS A 483 -25.01 1.62 -2.63
C LYS A 483 -25.19 1.67 -4.15
N PRO A 484 -24.26 2.34 -4.86
CA PRO A 484 -24.39 2.51 -6.31
C PRO A 484 -24.22 1.18 -7.04
N LEU A 485 -23.41 0.27 -6.48
CA LEU A 485 -23.05 -0.99 -7.08
C LEU A 485 -23.15 -2.11 -6.03
N ASN A 486 -23.79 -3.20 -6.43
CA ASN A 486 -24.08 -4.31 -5.55
C ASN A 486 -23.64 -5.62 -6.21
N ALA A 487 -22.52 -6.16 -5.74
CA ALA A 487 -21.94 -7.40 -6.23
C ALA A 487 -22.49 -8.63 -5.51
N PHE A 488 -22.81 -9.66 -6.29
CA PHE A 488 -23.08 -11.03 -5.86
C PHE A 488 -22.17 -11.98 -6.64
N SER A 489 -22.07 -13.23 -6.20
CA SER A 489 -21.25 -14.27 -6.84
C SER A 489 -22.06 -15.54 -6.99
N HIS A 490 -21.86 -16.29 -8.07
CA HIS A 490 -22.37 -17.66 -8.17
C HIS A 490 -21.79 -18.61 -7.11
N LYS A 491 -20.64 -18.26 -6.53
CA LYS A 491 -19.91 -19.10 -5.57
C LYS A 491 -20.17 -18.67 -4.13
N LYS A 492 -20.85 -19.54 -3.39
CA LYS A 492 -21.01 -19.40 -1.93
C LYS A 492 -19.67 -19.24 -1.20
N SER A 493 -18.65 -19.99 -1.61
CA SER A 493 -17.31 -19.92 -1.00
C SER A 493 -16.66 -18.53 -1.12
N VAL A 494 -16.89 -17.84 -2.25
CA VAL A 494 -16.42 -16.48 -2.47
C VAL A 494 -17.13 -15.51 -1.53
N ALA A 495 -18.46 -15.60 -1.44
CA ALA A 495 -19.24 -14.79 -0.49
C ALA A 495 -18.79 -15.01 0.96
N VAL A 496 -18.64 -16.26 1.41
CA VAL A 496 -18.15 -16.57 2.76
C VAL A 496 -16.77 -15.96 3.00
N LYS A 497 -15.84 -16.08 2.04
CA LYS A 497 -14.51 -15.47 2.14
C LYS A 497 -14.57 -13.94 2.35
N PHE A 498 -15.48 -13.24 1.67
CA PHE A 498 -15.67 -11.80 1.86
C PHE A 498 -16.25 -11.45 3.24
N ALA A 499 -17.20 -12.25 3.73
CA ALA A 499 -17.79 -12.07 5.05
C ALA A 499 -16.77 -12.28 6.18
N SER A 500 -15.89 -13.27 6.04
CA SER A 500 -14.87 -13.64 7.04
C SER A 500 -13.75 -12.62 7.26
N SER A 501 -13.80 -11.46 6.61
CA SER A 501 -12.84 -10.37 6.83
C SER A 501 -13.04 -9.64 8.16
N GLN A 502 -14.14 -9.89 8.86
CA GLN A 502 -14.54 -9.25 10.11
C GLN A 502 -15.23 -10.27 11.05
N PRO A 503 -15.29 -10.02 12.37
CA PRO A 503 -15.86 -10.95 13.35
C PRO A 503 -17.38 -11.15 13.19
N PHE A 504 -18.12 -10.12 12.78
CA PHE A 504 -19.57 -10.19 12.56
C PHE A 504 -19.85 -10.26 11.06
N GLN A 505 -20.73 -11.16 10.66
CA GLN A 505 -20.83 -11.57 9.26
C GLN A 505 -22.28 -11.51 8.77
N ALA A 506 -22.49 -11.15 7.51
CA ALA A 506 -23.74 -11.41 6.82
C ALA A 506 -23.51 -12.20 5.54
N VAL A 507 -24.30 -13.24 5.32
CA VAL A 507 -24.31 -14.03 4.08
C VAL A 507 -25.73 -14.00 3.51
N LEU A 508 -25.85 -13.47 2.31
CA LEU A 508 -27.11 -13.29 1.61
C LEU A 508 -27.16 -14.21 0.41
N GLN A 509 -28.32 -14.80 0.16
CA GLN A 509 -28.60 -15.63 -1.00
C GLN A 509 -29.77 -15.01 -1.76
N ILE A 510 -29.66 -14.86 -3.08
CA ILE A 510 -30.81 -14.62 -3.97
C ILE A 510 -31.01 -15.84 -4.87
N SER A 511 -32.26 -16.23 -5.11
CA SER A 511 -32.60 -17.43 -5.91
C SER A 511 -32.28 -17.28 -7.41
N GLY A 512 -32.01 -16.07 -7.86
CA GLY A 512 -31.70 -15.71 -9.24
C GLY A 512 -31.88 -14.23 -9.43
N SER A 513 -31.60 -13.74 -10.64
CA SER A 513 -31.77 -12.33 -10.96
C SER A 513 -32.29 -12.08 -12.36
N LYS A 514 -33.10 -11.04 -12.53
CA LYS A 514 -33.51 -10.50 -13.83
C LYS A 514 -32.79 -9.21 -14.19
N SER A 515 -32.35 -8.43 -13.20
CA SER A 515 -31.67 -7.14 -13.41
C SER A 515 -30.15 -7.17 -13.22
N GLY A 516 -29.60 -8.31 -12.79
CA GLY A 516 -28.16 -8.55 -12.66
C GLY A 516 -27.45 -8.53 -14.00
N ARG A 517 -26.22 -8.01 -14.01
CA ARG A 517 -25.30 -8.05 -15.15
C ARG A 517 -24.24 -9.08 -14.87
N ASP A 518 -24.08 -10.03 -15.79
CA ASP A 518 -22.99 -11.00 -15.70
C ASP A 518 -21.67 -10.27 -15.95
N MET A 519 -20.80 -10.26 -14.93
CA MET A 519 -19.52 -9.58 -15.00
C MET A 519 -18.39 -10.52 -15.43
N ARG A 520 -18.64 -11.82 -15.64
CA ARG A 520 -17.60 -12.79 -16.00
C ARG A 520 -16.81 -12.39 -17.24
N PRO A 521 -17.45 -12.04 -18.39
CA PRO A 521 -16.69 -11.64 -19.58
C PRO A 521 -15.80 -10.41 -19.33
N LEU A 522 -16.31 -9.44 -18.57
CA LEU A 522 -15.58 -8.22 -18.22
C LEU A 522 -14.43 -8.51 -17.25
N ALA A 523 -14.60 -9.46 -16.34
CA ALA A 523 -13.58 -9.90 -15.40
C ALA A 523 -12.48 -10.70 -16.11
N ASP A 524 -12.84 -11.59 -17.03
CA ASP A 524 -11.89 -12.36 -17.85
C ASP A 524 -10.96 -11.43 -18.64
N GLU A 525 -11.50 -10.33 -19.17
CA GLU A 525 -10.70 -9.37 -19.92
C GLU A 525 -9.94 -8.38 -19.02
N ALA A 526 -10.65 -7.67 -18.13
CA ALA A 526 -10.02 -6.61 -17.35
C ALA A 526 -9.09 -7.16 -16.27
N ALA A 527 -9.44 -8.28 -15.63
CA ALA A 527 -8.69 -8.82 -14.51
C ALA A 527 -8.84 -10.34 -14.36
N PRO A 528 -8.31 -11.15 -15.30
CA PRO A 528 -8.59 -12.59 -15.39
C PRO A 528 -8.29 -13.38 -14.11
N ARG A 529 -7.36 -12.90 -13.28
CA ARG A 529 -7.09 -13.48 -11.95
C ARG A 529 -8.31 -13.51 -11.01
N PHE A 530 -9.36 -12.72 -11.28
CA PHE A 530 -10.57 -12.62 -10.48
C PHE A 530 -11.82 -13.19 -11.15
N SER A 531 -11.74 -13.68 -12.39
CA SER A 531 -12.92 -14.22 -13.08
C SER A 531 -13.52 -15.44 -12.37
N HIS A 532 -12.68 -16.18 -11.64
CA HIS A 532 -13.11 -17.26 -10.74
C HIS A 532 -14.15 -16.83 -9.69
N GLN A 533 -14.34 -15.52 -9.44
CA GLN A 533 -15.34 -14.99 -8.52
C GLN A 533 -16.76 -15.04 -9.10
N GLU A 534 -16.92 -15.17 -10.41
CA GLU A 534 -18.23 -15.31 -11.07
C GLU A 534 -19.24 -14.24 -10.61
N GLU A 535 -18.80 -12.98 -10.72
CA GLU A 535 -19.51 -11.83 -10.17
C GLU A 535 -20.74 -11.45 -11.02
N VAL A 536 -21.82 -11.10 -10.35
CA VAL A 536 -23.05 -10.55 -10.92
C VAL A 536 -23.31 -9.19 -10.27
N MET A 537 -23.46 -8.17 -11.10
CA MET A 537 -23.57 -6.79 -10.65
C MET A 537 -24.99 -6.26 -10.74
N PHE A 538 -25.44 -5.65 -9.66
CA PHE A 538 -26.68 -4.86 -9.60
C PHE A 538 -26.35 -3.38 -9.55
N LEU A 539 -27.05 -2.61 -10.37
CA LEU A 539 -27.02 -1.15 -10.31
C LEU A 539 -28.04 -0.67 -9.28
N ALA A 540 -27.61 0.29 -8.45
CA ALA A 540 -28.40 0.85 -7.35
C ALA A 540 -28.86 -0.24 -6.35
N SER A 541 -29.82 0.13 -5.50
CA SER A 541 -30.46 -0.76 -4.53
C SER A 541 -31.44 -1.71 -5.23
N PRO A 542 -31.09 -2.99 -5.46
CA PRO A 542 -32.03 -3.93 -6.04
C PRO A 542 -33.27 -4.05 -5.15
N LYS A 543 -34.44 -4.16 -5.77
CA LYS A 543 -35.68 -4.43 -5.03
C LYS A 543 -35.67 -5.89 -4.63
N LEU A 544 -35.25 -6.17 -3.40
CA LEU A 544 -35.15 -7.53 -2.86
C LEU A 544 -36.17 -7.72 -1.75
N LYS A 545 -36.98 -8.79 -1.84
CA LYS A 545 -37.90 -9.23 -0.80
C LYS A 545 -37.22 -10.31 0.04
N VAL A 546 -37.28 -10.18 1.37
CA VAL A 546 -36.78 -11.22 2.27
C VAL A 546 -37.78 -12.36 2.32
N LYS A 547 -37.33 -13.58 1.99
CA LYS A 547 -38.10 -14.81 2.14
C LYS A 547 -37.88 -15.47 3.48
N ASN A 548 -36.63 -15.50 3.91
CA ASN A 548 -36.24 -16.05 5.19
C ASN A 548 -35.02 -15.30 5.70
N SER A 549 -34.91 -15.10 7.01
CA SER A 549 -33.70 -14.56 7.61
C SER A 549 -33.55 -15.00 9.06
N GLY A 550 -32.31 -15.08 9.52
CA GLY A 550 -32.02 -15.49 10.88
C GLY A 550 -30.65 -14.99 11.34
N MET A 551 -30.50 -14.87 12.65
CA MET A 551 -29.20 -14.66 13.28
C MET A 551 -28.70 -16.02 13.79
N ILE A 552 -27.52 -16.42 13.35
CA ILE A 552 -26.90 -17.69 13.69
C ILE A 552 -25.68 -17.37 14.56
N ARG A 553 -25.60 -17.98 15.75
CA ARG A 553 -24.39 -17.94 16.56
C ARG A 553 -23.38 -18.92 15.97
N THR A 554 -22.19 -18.45 15.64
CA THR A 554 -21.08 -19.25 15.11
C THR A 554 -19.91 -19.22 16.08
N SER A 555 -18.91 -20.09 15.88
CA SER A 555 -17.68 -20.06 16.67
C SER A 555 -16.91 -18.74 16.52
N SER A 556 -17.10 -18.02 15.41
CA SER A 556 -16.48 -16.72 15.14
C SER A 556 -17.32 -15.51 15.59
N GLY A 557 -18.52 -15.70 16.15
CA GLY A 557 -19.40 -14.62 16.60
C GLY A 557 -20.86 -14.82 16.19
N TYR A 558 -21.44 -13.80 15.55
CA TYR A 558 -22.79 -13.87 14.98
C TYR A 558 -22.75 -13.69 13.47
N THR A 559 -23.54 -14.51 12.79
CA THR A 559 -23.75 -14.46 11.35
C THR A 559 -25.21 -14.22 11.05
N PHE A 560 -25.53 -13.12 10.36
CA PHE A 560 -26.85 -12.91 9.78
C PHE A 560 -26.93 -13.65 8.44
N ALA A 561 -27.92 -14.54 8.29
CA ALA A 561 -28.21 -15.20 7.03
C ALA A 561 -29.57 -14.75 6.51
N ALA A 562 -29.68 -14.48 5.20
CA ALA A 562 -30.96 -14.17 4.58
C ALA A 562 -31.07 -14.80 3.18
N ILE A 563 -32.25 -15.35 2.90
CA ILE A 563 -32.69 -15.75 1.56
C ILE A 563 -33.62 -14.65 1.05
N LEU A 564 -33.29 -14.14 -0.12
CA LEU A 564 -33.89 -12.99 -0.75
C LEU A 564 -34.43 -13.42 -2.13
N GLU A 565 -35.45 -12.72 -2.60
CA GLU A 565 -35.98 -12.85 -3.96
C GLU A 565 -36.02 -11.48 -4.61
N GLU A 566 -35.62 -11.38 -5.87
CA GLU A 566 -35.78 -10.15 -6.63
C GLU A 566 -37.27 -9.89 -6.91
N ALA A 567 -37.73 -8.69 -6.53
CA ALA A 567 -39.13 -8.34 -6.37
C ALA A 567 -39.91 -8.07 -7.66
#